data_AF-A0A8C5DZW9-F1
#
_entry.id   AF-A0A8C5DZW9-F1
#
_cell.length_a   1.000
_cell.length_b   1.000
_cell.length_c   1.000
_cell.angle_alpha   90.00
_cell.angle_beta   90.00
_cell.angle_gamma   90.00
#
_symmetry.space_group_name_H-M   'P 1'
#
loop_
_entity.id
_entity.type
_entity.pdbx_description
1 polymer ?
#
loop_
_entity_poly.entity_id
_entity_poly.type
_entity_poly.pdbx_seq_one_letter_code
_entity_poly.pdbx_strand_id
1 'polypeptide(L)'
;MDEFISVCVQDPRLHKEDMWHTYVDYEICLHTNSMCFRKKSSSVRRRYSEFVWLRQCLERNALIMELPKLPPWNPFFNLSNAHHVVQRMKGLKEFLENVLHTPLLLSDSRLHLFLQSELNTKKIEKCALGKTRYTVAEAIQRSHSSYISRLEDKESCDSDYER
;
A
#
# COMPACT_ATOMS: atom_id res chain seq x y z
N MET A 1 27.94 4.71 -7.23
CA MET A 1 26.56 5.18 -7.50
C MET A 1 25.94 5.41 -6.16
N ASP A 2 25.39 6.59 -5.91
CA ASP A 2 24.75 6.90 -4.64
C ASP A 2 23.43 6.16 -4.52
N GLU A 3 23.05 5.81 -3.29
CA GLU A 3 21.76 5.20 -3.00
C GLU A 3 20.63 6.21 -3.26
N PHE A 4 19.55 5.79 -3.92
CA PHE A 4 18.38 6.62 -4.18
C PHE A 4 17.09 5.83 -4.02
N ILE A 5 16.04 6.51 -3.58
CA ILE A 5 14.67 6.03 -3.56
C ILE A 5 13.81 7.10 -4.22
N SER A 6 13.23 6.80 -5.38
CA SER A 6 12.34 7.69 -6.12
C SER A 6 10.92 7.13 -6.12
N VAL A 7 9.95 7.98 -5.78
CA VAL A 7 8.53 7.63 -5.75
C VAL A 7 7.71 8.66 -6.52
N CYS A 8 6.76 8.17 -7.32
CA CYS A 8 5.79 8.97 -8.03
C CYS A 8 4.38 8.52 -7.65
N VAL A 9 3.46 9.47 -7.51
CA VAL A 9 2.02 9.20 -7.37
C VAL A 9 1.32 9.90 -8.54
N GLN A 10 0.66 9.12 -9.39
CA GLN A 10 0.18 9.57 -10.69
C GLN A 10 -1.11 8.85 -11.12
N ASP A 11 -1.57 9.15 -12.34
CA ASP A 11 -2.66 8.47 -13.04
C ASP A 11 -3.89 8.18 -12.15
N PRO A 12 -4.58 9.23 -11.67
CA PRO A 12 -5.78 9.03 -10.85
C PRO A 12 -6.88 8.35 -11.67
N ARG A 13 -7.44 7.26 -11.16
CA ARG A 13 -8.56 6.56 -11.82
C ARG A 13 -9.80 6.54 -10.93
N LEU A 14 -10.93 6.87 -11.54
CA LEU A 14 -12.25 6.77 -10.92
C LEU A 14 -12.77 5.35 -11.09
N HIS A 15 -13.04 4.68 -9.99
CA HIS A 15 -13.67 3.37 -9.94
C HIS A 15 -15.12 3.52 -9.52
N LYS A 16 -16.00 2.83 -10.22
CA LYS A 16 -17.43 2.71 -9.90
C LYS A 16 -17.71 1.23 -9.70
N GLU A 17 -17.65 0.76 -8.46
CA GLU A 17 -17.99 -0.62 -8.13
C GLU A 17 -19.51 -0.79 -8.20
N ASP A 18 -20.26 0.10 -7.54
CA ASP A 18 -21.73 0.17 -7.54
C ASP A 18 -22.22 1.63 -7.44
N MET A 19 -23.53 1.86 -7.48
CA MET A 19 -24.18 3.18 -7.40
C MET A 19 -23.73 4.05 -6.22
N TRP A 20 -23.25 3.43 -5.14
CA TRP A 20 -22.82 4.11 -3.91
C TRP A 20 -21.32 3.94 -3.60
N HIS A 21 -20.63 3.07 -4.33
CA HIS A 21 -19.23 2.71 -4.08
C HIS A 21 -18.37 3.26 -5.21
N THR A 22 -18.22 4.59 -5.21
CA THR A 22 -17.30 5.29 -6.11
C THR A 22 -16.07 5.74 -5.32
N TYR A 23 -14.88 5.46 -5.83
CA TYR A 23 -13.63 5.94 -5.24
C TYR A 23 -12.59 6.28 -6.31
N VAL A 24 -11.56 7.03 -5.90
CA VAL A 24 -10.38 7.28 -6.73
C VAL A 24 -9.18 6.61 -6.10
N ASP A 25 -8.43 5.89 -6.92
CA ASP A 25 -7.10 5.40 -6.59
C ASP A 25 -6.04 6.13 -7.41
N TYR A 26 -4.79 5.93 -7.00
CA TYR A 26 -3.61 6.51 -7.62
C TYR A 26 -2.61 5.42 -7.91
N GLU A 27 -1.91 5.51 -9.04
CA GLU A 27 -0.74 4.69 -9.31
C GLU A 27 0.43 5.21 -8.47
N ILE A 28 1.09 4.31 -7.76
CA ILE A 28 2.36 4.56 -7.06
C ILE A 28 3.45 3.82 -7.81
N CYS A 29 4.40 4.58 -8.36
CA CYS A 29 5.59 4.04 -9.02
C CYS A 29 6.81 4.25 -8.12
N LEU A 30 7.48 3.17 -7.75
CA LEU A 30 8.73 3.18 -6.98
C LEU A 30 9.88 2.77 -7.91
N HIS A 31 10.99 3.50 -7.85
CA HIS A 31 12.26 3.15 -8.49
C HIS A 31 13.40 3.41 -7.51
N THR A 32 14.25 2.42 -7.27
CA THR A 32 15.31 2.51 -6.25
C THR A 32 16.44 1.53 -6.52
N ASN A 33 17.67 1.90 -6.14
CA ASN A 33 18.79 0.97 -6.02
C ASN A 33 19.01 0.48 -4.57
N SER A 34 18.26 0.99 -3.60
CA SER A 34 18.41 0.70 -2.17
C SER A 34 18.23 -0.79 -1.85
N MET A 35 18.95 -1.26 -0.83
CA MET A 35 18.83 -2.62 -0.32
C MET A 35 17.67 -2.81 0.67
N CYS A 36 17.05 -1.71 1.12
CA CYS A 36 15.84 -1.77 1.93
C CYS A 36 14.66 -2.37 1.15
N PHE A 37 14.68 -2.30 -0.19
CA PHE A 37 13.59 -2.73 -1.05
C PHE A 37 13.89 -4.04 -1.78
N ARG A 38 12.89 -4.91 -1.85
CA ARG A 38 13.03 -6.22 -2.51
C ARG A 38 13.01 -6.11 -4.03
N LYS A 39 12.09 -5.31 -4.58
CA LYS A 39 12.08 -4.95 -6.01
C LYS A 39 12.78 -3.61 -6.21
N LYS A 40 13.54 -3.50 -7.30
CA LYS A 40 14.15 -2.22 -7.74
C LYS A 40 13.15 -1.29 -8.41
N SER A 41 12.07 -1.86 -8.96
CA SER A 41 10.93 -1.11 -9.47
C SER A 41 9.62 -1.79 -9.08
N SER A 42 8.61 -1.01 -8.71
CA SER A 42 7.23 -1.50 -8.55
C SER A 42 6.22 -0.44 -9.01
N SER A 43 5.09 -0.90 -9.52
CA SER A 43 3.89 -0.08 -9.72
C SER A 43 2.73 -0.79 -9.03
N VAL A 44 2.00 -0.06 -8.19
CA VAL A 44 0.82 -0.55 -7.44
C VAL A 44 -0.24 0.54 -7.43
N ARG A 45 -1.51 0.18 -7.24
CA ARG A 45 -2.59 1.16 -7.12
C ARG A 45 -3.16 1.21 -5.72
N ARG A 46 -3.30 2.41 -5.17
CA ARG A 46 -3.79 2.62 -3.80
C ARG A 46 -4.76 3.79 -3.72
N ARG A 47 -5.82 3.62 -2.93
CA ARG A 47 -6.79 4.71 -2.63
C ARG A 47 -6.44 5.42 -1.33
N TYR A 48 -6.93 6.66 -1.17
CA TYR A 48 -6.63 7.51 -0.02
C TYR A 48 -6.85 6.83 1.35
N SER A 49 -7.93 6.05 1.51
CA SER A 49 -8.20 5.36 2.77
C SER A 49 -7.11 4.36 3.15
N GLU A 50 -6.44 3.75 2.17
CA GLU A 50 -5.32 2.83 2.43
C GLU A 50 -4.07 3.59 2.88
N PHE A 51 -3.85 4.82 2.40
CA PHE A 51 -2.81 5.70 2.94
C PHE A 51 -3.09 6.10 4.39
N VAL A 52 -4.34 6.39 4.73
CA VAL A 52 -4.77 6.65 6.13
C VAL A 52 -4.45 5.44 7.00
N TRP A 53 -4.80 4.24 6.54
CA TRP A 53 -4.45 2.98 7.21
C TRP A 53 -2.93 2.82 7.37
N LEU A 54 -2.15 3.06 6.32
CA LEU A 54 -0.69 2.95 6.37
C LEU A 54 -0.11 3.91 7.42
N ARG A 55 -0.53 5.18 7.42
CA ARG A 55 -0.07 6.16 8.40
C ARG A 55 -0.36 5.70 9.83
N GLN A 56 -1.56 5.17 10.10
CA GLN A 56 -1.91 4.64 11.41
C GLN A 56 -1.03 3.43 11.81
N CYS A 57 -0.71 2.55 10.86
CA CYS A 57 0.20 1.43 11.12
C CYS A 57 1.62 1.91 11.46
N LEU A 58 2.14 2.89 10.73
CA LEU A 58 3.45 3.48 11.02
C LEU A 58 3.47 4.20 12.37
N GLU A 59 2.37 4.85 12.75
CA GLU A 59 2.25 5.62 14.01
C GLU A 59 2.38 4.71 15.23
N ARG A 60 1.79 3.53 15.18
CA ARG A 60 1.88 2.52 16.25
C ARG A 60 3.32 2.03 16.46
N ASN A 61 4.15 2.03 15.42
CA ASN A 61 5.54 1.57 15.51
C ASN A 61 6.53 2.69 15.83
N ALA A 62 6.15 3.95 15.67
CA ALA A 62 7.03 5.10 15.80
C ALA A 62 6.53 6.10 16.86
N LEU A 63 6.23 5.60 18.06
CA LEU A 63 5.49 6.29 19.13
C LEU A 63 6.05 7.67 19.57
N ILE A 64 7.32 7.98 19.29
CA ILE A 64 7.99 9.23 19.70
C ILE A 64 8.25 10.16 18.50
N MET A 65 7.99 9.71 17.27
CA MET A 65 8.35 10.44 16.06
C MET A 65 7.13 11.12 15.44
N GLU A 66 7.27 12.38 15.05
CA GLU A 66 6.26 13.05 14.24
C GLU A 66 6.21 12.44 12.84
N LEU A 67 5.08 11.79 12.51
CA LEU A 67 4.89 11.23 11.19
C LEU A 67 4.51 12.30 10.15
N PRO A 68 4.95 12.13 8.90
CA PRO A 68 4.48 12.95 7.79
C PRO A 68 2.95 13.00 7.74
N LYS A 69 2.42 14.21 7.53
CA LYS A 69 0.98 14.44 7.47
C LYS A 69 0.46 13.99 6.10
N LEU A 70 -0.69 13.33 6.10
CA LEU A 70 -1.45 13.09 4.87
C LEU A 70 -2.14 14.40 4.43
N PRO A 71 -2.48 14.54 3.14
CA PRO A 71 -3.37 15.63 2.73
C PRO A 71 -4.66 15.53 3.55
N PRO A 72 -5.19 16.67 4.04
CA PRO A 72 -6.29 16.68 4.99
C PRO A 72 -7.50 15.98 4.39
N TRP A 73 -8.23 15.27 5.26
CA TRP A 73 -9.54 14.77 4.87
C TRP A 73 -10.44 15.98 4.57
N ASN A 74 -11.02 16.01 3.38
CA ASN A 74 -11.88 17.09 2.94
C ASN A 74 -13.33 16.56 2.84
N PRO A 75 -14.26 17.01 3.71
CA PRO A 75 -15.66 16.59 3.65
C PRO A 75 -16.35 16.96 2.33
N PHE A 76 -15.84 17.98 1.63
CA PHE A 76 -16.32 18.44 0.33
C PHE A 76 -15.44 17.93 -0.82
N PHE A 77 -14.76 16.81 -0.63
CA PHE A 77 -13.94 16.23 -1.68
C PHE A 77 -14.82 15.70 -2.82
N ASN A 78 -14.84 16.43 -3.93
CA ASN A 78 -15.48 15.99 -5.16
C ASN A 78 -14.51 15.15 -6.01
N LEU A 79 -14.83 13.87 -6.19
CA LEU A 79 -14.06 12.91 -7.01
C LEU A 79 -14.01 13.28 -8.50
N SER A 80 -14.99 14.05 -8.98
CA SER A 80 -15.05 14.57 -10.35
C SER A 80 -14.32 15.90 -10.53
N ASN A 81 -13.88 16.54 -9.45
CA ASN A 81 -13.12 17.79 -9.53
C ASN A 81 -11.63 17.47 -9.67
N ALA A 82 -11.10 17.68 -10.88
CA ALA A 82 -9.70 17.44 -11.21
C ALA A 82 -8.73 18.20 -10.28
N HIS A 83 -9.06 19.42 -9.85
CA HIS A 83 -8.22 20.19 -8.93
C HIS A 83 -8.09 19.49 -7.57
N HIS A 84 -9.21 19.01 -7.01
CA HIS A 84 -9.19 18.29 -5.73
C HIS A 84 -8.37 16.99 -5.84
N VAL A 85 -8.56 16.24 -6.92
CA VAL A 85 -7.84 14.99 -7.17
C VAL A 85 -6.33 15.21 -7.30
N VAL A 86 -5.90 16.24 -8.03
CA VAL A 86 -4.48 16.59 -8.22
C VAL A 86 -3.85 17.10 -6.92
N GLN A 87 -4.54 17.94 -6.14
CA GLN A 87 -4.03 18.39 -4.84
C GLN A 87 -3.83 17.23 -3.87
N ARG A 88 -4.79 16.30 -3.81
CA ARG A 88 -4.63 15.07 -3.02
C ARG A 88 -3.46 14.23 -3.53
N MET A 89 -3.33 14.04 -4.84
CA MET A 89 -2.21 13.30 -5.44
C MET A 89 -0.85 13.87 -5.05
N LYS A 90 -0.70 15.20 -5.09
CA LYS A 90 0.52 15.90 -4.66
C LYS A 90 0.83 15.65 -3.19
N GLY A 91 -0.16 15.80 -2.31
CA GLY A 91 0.04 15.54 -0.87
C GLY A 91 0.34 14.07 -0.56
N LEU A 92 -0.20 13.12 -1.34
CA LEU A 92 0.13 11.69 -1.21
C LEU A 92 1.57 11.41 -1.64
N LYS A 93 2.05 12.07 -2.70
CA LYS A 93 3.46 12.00 -3.12
C LYS A 93 4.38 12.54 -2.03
N GLU A 94 4.12 13.75 -1.54
CA GLU A 94 4.92 14.37 -0.48
C GLU A 94 4.94 13.52 0.80
N PHE A 95 3.81 12.90 1.16
CA PHE A 95 3.74 11.95 2.27
C PHE A 95 4.70 10.77 2.07
N LEU A 96 4.68 10.12 0.90
CA LEU A 96 5.57 8.98 0.61
C LEU A 96 7.03 9.40 0.55
N GLU A 97 7.35 10.54 -0.08
CA GLU A 97 8.71 11.07 -0.11
C GLU A 97 9.25 11.23 1.31
N ASN A 98 8.51 11.87 2.21
CA ASN A 98 8.94 12.04 3.60
C ASN A 98 9.06 10.71 4.36
N VAL A 99 8.13 9.78 4.16
CA VAL A 99 8.18 8.45 4.79
C VAL A 99 9.43 7.68 4.34
N LEU A 100 9.76 7.73 3.04
CA LEU A 100 10.89 7.00 2.46
C LEU A 100 12.25 7.60 2.82
N HIS A 101 12.30 8.88 3.20
CA HIS A 101 13.52 9.51 3.75
C HIS A 101 13.74 9.20 5.23
N THR A 102 12.86 8.45 5.90
CA THR A 102 12.95 8.14 7.32
C THR A 102 13.36 6.68 7.54
N PRO A 103 14.62 6.38 7.91
CA PRO A 103 15.13 5.00 7.98
C PRO A 103 14.34 4.07 8.91
N LEU A 104 13.82 4.59 10.02
CA LEU A 104 13.00 3.80 10.95
C LEU A 104 11.74 3.26 10.26
N LEU A 105 11.09 4.05 9.40
CA LEU A 105 9.87 3.65 8.70
C LEU A 105 10.15 2.61 7.61
N LEU A 106 11.35 2.65 7.02
CA LEU A 106 11.80 1.64 6.06
C LEU A 106 11.96 0.25 6.66
N SER A 107 11.96 0.11 7.99
CA SER A 107 11.98 -1.21 8.65
C SER A 107 10.59 -1.87 8.72
N ASP A 108 9.50 -1.14 8.46
CA ASP A 108 8.14 -1.67 8.59
C ASP A 108 7.73 -2.48 7.35
N SER A 109 7.46 -3.78 7.54
CA SER A 109 7.06 -4.67 6.45
C SER A 109 5.74 -4.26 5.77
N ARG A 110 4.85 -3.54 6.47
CA ARG A 110 3.58 -3.05 5.90
C ARG A 110 3.81 -1.96 4.86
N LEU A 111 4.84 -1.13 5.04
CA LEU A 111 5.24 -0.13 4.05
C LEU A 111 5.70 -0.82 2.76
N HIS A 112 6.54 -1.85 2.88
CA HIS A 112 7.03 -2.62 1.72
C HIS A 112 5.91 -3.33 0.99
N LEU A 113 5.01 -3.99 1.71
CA LEU A 113 3.85 -4.65 1.11
C LEU A 113 2.90 -3.65 0.44
N PHE A 114 2.70 -2.48 1.05
CA PHE A 114 1.89 -1.41 0.48
C PHE A 114 2.44 -0.90 -0.85
N LEU A 115 3.77 -0.74 -0.96
CA LEU A 115 4.44 -0.19 -2.15
C LEU A 115 4.78 -1.22 -3.23
N GLN A 116 4.92 -2.51 -2.88
CA GLN A 116 5.50 -3.52 -3.78
C GLN A 116 4.62 -4.74 -4.05
N SER A 117 3.41 -4.81 -3.46
CA SER A 117 2.43 -5.89 -3.66
C SER A 117 1.01 -5.37 -3.91
N GLU A 118 0.17 -6.21 -4.52
CA GLU A 118 -1.27 -5.95 -4.78
C GLU A 118 -2.18 -6.38 -3.61
N LEU A 119 -1.61 -6.66 -2.44
CA LEU A 119 -2.39 -7.09 -1.28
C LEU A 119 -3.25 -5.94 -0.74
N ASN A 120 -4.51 -6.20 -0.39
CA ASN A 120 -5.33 -5.24 0.36
C ASN A 120 -4.84 -5.11 1.82
N THR A 121 -5.25 -4.05 2.51
CA THR A 121 -4.80 -3.72 3.87
C THR A 121 -4.98 -4.86 4.88
N LYS A 122 -6.09 -5.61 4.80
CA LYS A 122 -6.35 -6.77 5.67
C LYS A 122 -5.32 -7.89 5.44
N LYS A 123 -5.00 -8.19 4.17
CA LYS A 123 -3.98 -9.20 3.81
C LYS A 123 -2.58 -8.74 4.18
N ILE A 124 -2.27 -7.45 4.03
CA ILE A 124 -0.99 -6.88 4.49
C ILE A 124 -0.85 -7.07 6.00
N GLU A 125 -1.88 -6.73 6.78
CA GLU A 125 -1.85 -6.87 8.24
C GLU A 125 -1.66 -8.33 8.68
N LYS A 126 -2.41 -9.27 8.10
CA LYS A 126 -2.21 -10.70 8.37
C LYS A 126 -0.78 -11.14 8.02
N CYS A 127 -0.24 -10.71 6.89
CA CYS A 127 1.10 -11.08 6.45
C CYS A 127 2.19 -10.52 7.37
N ALA A 128 2.08 -9.25 7.77
CA ALA A 128 3.00 -8.61 8.70
C ALA A 128 2.98 -9.27 10.09
N LEU A 129 1.85 -9.83 10.52
CA LEU A 129 1.71 -10.59 11.77
C LEU A 129 2.11 -12.07 11.65
N GLY A 130 2.59 -12.52 10.49
CA GLY A 130 2.91 -13.94 10.27
C GLY A 130 1.69 -14.87 10.23
N LYS A 131 0.49 -14.32 9.99
CA LYS A 131 -0.79 -15.06 9.94
C LYS A 131 -1.20 -15.45 8.51
N THR A 132 -0.25 -15.47 7.57
CA THR A 132 -0.45 -15.92 6.18
C THR A 132 0.48 -17.09 5.87
N ARG A 133 0.13 -17.88 4.86
CA ARG A 133 0.94 -19.01 4.37
C ARG A 133 2.18 -18.59 3.59
N TYR A 134 2.22 -17.33 3.19
CA TYR A 134 3.32 -16.74 2.45
C TYR A 134 3.98 -15.66 3.30
N THR A 135 5.29 -15.51 3.10
CA THR A 135 6.11 -14.47 3.72
C THR A 135 5.94 -13.13 3.02
N VAL A 136 6.43 -12.07 3.66
CA VAL A 136 6.52 -10.72 3.07
C VAL A 136 7.29 -10.76 1.73
N ALA A 137 8.40 -11.49 1.68
CA ALA A 137 9.23 -11.60 0.49
C ALA A 137 8.49 -12.30 -0.67
N GLU A 138 7.77 -13.39 -0.38
CA GLU A 138 6.97 -14.10 -1.38
C GLU A 138 5.79 -13.25 -1.89
N ALA A 139 5.13 -12.52 -0.99
CA ALA A 139 4.05 -11.60 -1.37
C ALA A 139 4.53 -10.51 -2.32
N ILE A 140 5.73 -9.98 -2.10
CA ILE A 140 6.31 -8.96 -2.98
C ILE A 140 6.74 -9.59 -4.31
N GLN A 141 7.38 -10.76 -4.31
CA GLN A 141 7.87 -11.38 -5.55
C GLN A 141 6.75 -11.80 -6.51
N ARG A 142 5.58 -12.22 -6.00
CA ARG A 142 4.46 -12.71 -6.81
C ARG A 142 3.73 -11.53 -7.45
N SER A 143 3.96 -11.30 -8.74
CA SER A 143 3.38 -10.19 -9.52
C SER A 143 1.86 -10.27 -9.77
N HIS A 144 1.19 -11.37 -9.41
CA HIS A 144 -0.25 -11.55 -9.66
C HIS A 144 -1.01 -12.10 -8.45
N SER A 145 -2.06 -11.35 -8.07
CA SER A 145 -3.04 -11.70 -7.02
C SER A 145 -3.69 -13.09 -7.20
N SER A 146 -3.84 -13.56 -8.44
CA SER A 146 -4.47 -14.84 -8.79
C SER A 146 -3.73 -16.09 -8.30
N TYR A 147 -2.43 -15.98 -7.97
CA TYR A 147 -1.68 -17.07 -7.34
C TYR A 147 -1.78 -17.05 -5.81
N ILE A 148 -1.96 -15.87 -5.21
CA ILE A 148 -2.18 -15.72 -3.76
C ILE A 148 -3.55 -16.29 -3.38
N SER A 149 -4.60 -16.00 -4.17
CA SER A 149 -5.94 -16.58 -3.95
C SER A 149 -5.90 -18.11 -3.93
N ARG A 150 -5.19 -18.73 -4.89
CA ARG A 150 -5.06 -20.19 -4.97
C ARG A 150 -4.36 -20.85 -3.78
N LEU A 151 -3.56 -20.11 -3.01
CA LEU A 151 -2.96 -20.60 -1.77
C LEU A 151 -3.92 -20.52 -0.58
N GLU A 152 -4.88 -19.59 -0.64
CA GLU A 152 -5.96 -19.45 0.35
C GLU A 152 -7.11 -20.43 0.07
N ASP A 153 -7.45 -20.66 -1.20
CA ASP A 153 -8.61 -21.48 -1.63
C ASP A 153 -8.38 -23.00 -1.53
N LYS A 154 -7.13 -23.46 -1.43
CA LYS A 154 -6.81 -24.92 -1.38
C LYS A 154 -7.21 -25.62 -0.07
N GLU A 155 -7.81 -24.93 0.89
CA GLU A 155 -8.20 -25.52 2.18
C GLU A 155 -9.69 -25.44 2.52
N SER A 156 -10.54 -24.82 1.69
CA SER A 156 -11.99 -24.87 1.94
C SER A 156 -12.61 -26.23 1.61
N CYS A 157 -11.85 -27.18 1.04
CA CYS A 157 -12.35 -28.51 0.65
C CYS A 157 -11.87 -29.67 1.53
N ASP A 158 -11.07 -29.45 2.59
CA ASP A 158 -10.40 -30.56 3.31
C ASP A 158 -10.76 -30.68 4.79
N SER A 159 -11.90 -30.14 5.22
CA SER A 159 -12.38 -30.34 6.60
C SER A 159 -13.86 -30.70 6.63
N ASP A 160 -14.21 -31.92 6.22
CA ASP A 160 -15.50 -32.56 6.55
C ASP A 160 -15.43 -34.10 6.47
N TYR A 161 -14.39 -34.72 7.04
CA TYR A 161 -14.43 -36.12 7.45
C TYR A 161 -13.49 -36.32 8.64
N GLU A 162 -13.97 -36.08 9.86
CA GLU A 162 -13.68 -36.88 11.05
C GLU A 162 -14.57 -36.39 12.21
N ARG A 163 -15.73 -37.04 12.41
CA ARG A 163 -16.12 -37.72 13.66
C ARG A 163 -17.59 -38.15 13.62
#